data_AF-A0A964VA10-F1
#
_entry.id   AF-A0A964VA10-F1
#
_cell.length_a   1.000
_cell.length_b   1.000
_cell.length_c   1.000
_cell.angle_alpha   90.00
_cell.angle_beta   90.00
_cell.angle_gamma   90.00
#
_symmetry.space_group_name_H-M   'P 1'
#
loop_
_entity.id
_entity.type
_entity.pdbx_description
1 polymer ?
#
loop_
_entity_poly.entity_id
_entity_poly.type
_entity_poly.pdbx_seq_one_letter_code
_entity_poly.pdbx_strand_id
1 'polypeptide(L)' 'MEKYPLGELKLIYRALHGSLSRHPELLDSDFLLHLQNHLQAAANKEGVDLSNHASWDAWLGQEAGSCEARVQNRQVWN' A
#
# COMPACT_ATOMS: atom_id res chain seq x y z
N MET A 1 9.98 -11.49 -2.71
CA MET A 1 9.29 -10.82 -1.59
C MET A 1 8.98 -11.77 -0.42
N GLU A 2 8.95 -13.08 -0.64
CA GLU A 2 8.48 -14.11 0.31
C GLU A 2 9.20 -14.18 1.68
N LYS A 3 10.40 -13.60 1.79
CA LYS A 3 11.17 -13.57 3.04
C LYS A 3 10.72 -12.47 4.02
N TYR A 4 9.83 -11.56 3.59
CA TYR A 4 9.35 -10.45 4.39
C TYR A 4 7.90 -10.68 4.83
N PRO A 5 7.52 -10.31 6.06
CA PRO A 5 6.14 -10.39 6.50
C PRO A 5 5.19 -9.61 5.59
N LEU A 6 4.04 -10.20 5.28
CA LEU A 6 3.03 -9.58 4.39
C LEU A 6 2.59 -8.20 4.89
N GLY A 7 2.46 -8.02 6.21
CA GLY A 7 2.11 -6.73 6.82
C GLY A 7 3.14 -5.63 6.53
N GLU A 8 4.44 -5.94 6.57
CA GLU A 8 5.51 -4.99 6.23
C GLU A 8 5.46 -4.62 4.75
N LEU A 9 5.25 -5.60 3.88
CA LEU A 9 5.12 -5.38 2.44
C LEU A 9 3.93 -4.46 2.11
N LYS A 10 2.77 -4.67 2.76
CA LYS A 10 1.59 -3.79 2.64
C LYS A 10 1.90 -2.37 3.13
N LEU A 11 2.62 -2.22 4.25
CA LEU A 11 3.04 -0.90 4.76
C LEU A 11 3.95 -0.18 3.78
N ILE A 12 5.00 -0.84 3.31
CA ILE A 12 5.99 -0.26 2.39
C ILE A 12 5.32 0.13 1.07
N TYR A 13 4.45 -0.72 0.53
CA TYR A 13 3.70 -0.41 -0.68
C TYR A 13 2.86 0.86 -0.51
N ARG A 14 2.09 0.98 0.57
CA ARG A 14 1.29 2.19 0.84
C ARG A 14 2.14 3.44 0.97
N ALA A 15 3.30 3.35 1.63
CA ALA A 15 4.22 4.48 1.77
C ALA A 15 4.77 4.95 0.42
N LEU A 16 5.23 4.01 -0.42
CA LEU A 16 5.76 4.30 -1.75
C LEU A 16 4.65 4.83 -2.68
N HIS A 17 3.51 4.13 -2.74
CA HIS A 17 2.38 4.53 -3.57
C HIS A 17 1.83 5.92 -3.17
N GLY A 18 1.76 6.22 -1.87
CA GLY A 18 1.39 7.56 -1.36
C GLY A 18 2.39 8.67 -1.69
N SER A 19 3.62 8.32 -2.10
CA SER A 19 4.65 9.27 -2.51
C SER A 19 4.72 9.54 -4.01
N LEU A 20 3.93 8.85 -4.84
CA LEU A 20 3.95 8.97 -6.30
C LEU A 20 3.77 10.41 -6.82
N SER A 21 2.98 11.23 -6.14
CA SER A 21 2.78 12.64 -6.53
C SER A 21 4.04 13.50 -6.35
N ARG A 22 4.94 13.12 -5.45
CA ARG A 22 6.22 13.79 -5.19
C ARG A 22 7.39 13.14 -5.93
N HIS A 23 7.26 11.86 -6.23
CA HIS A 23 8.29 11.02 -6.84
C HIS A 23 7.69 10.21 -8.00
N PRO A 24 7.37 10.85 -9.15
CA PRO A 24 6.80 10.16 -10.30
C PRO A 24 7.70 9.06 -10.86
N GLU A 25 9.03 9.14 -10.64
CA GLU A 25 10.00 8.11 -10.99
C GLU A 25 9.73 6.74 -10.35
N LEU A 26 8.92 6.69 -9.29
CA LEU A 26 8.48 5.44 -8.69
C LEU A 26 7.55 4.64 -9.61
N LEU A 27 6.87 5.27 -10.58
CA LEU A 27 6.05 4.58 -11.58
C LEU A 27 6.88 3.60 -12.43
N ASP A 28 8.13 3.97 -12.70
CA ASP A 28 9.06 3.16 -13.51
C ASP A 28 9.94 2.24 -12.63
N SER A 29 9.66 2.18 -11.32
CA SER A 29 10.43 1.37 -10.40
C SER A 29 10.08 -0.12 -10.51
N ASP A 30 11.03 -0.93 -10.99
CA ASP A 30 10.93 -2.40 -10.97
C ASP A 30 10.61 -2.94 -9.57
N PHE A 31 11.15 -2.30 -8.52
CA PHE A 31 10.87 -2.69 -7.15
C PHE A 31 9.39 -2.50 -6.80
N LEU A 32 8.81 -1.34 -7.13
CA LEU A 32 7.41 -1.05 -6.84
C LEU A 32 6.49 -1.95 -7.66
N LEU A 33 6.81 -2.21 -8.93
CA LEU A 33 6.09 -3.16 -9.77
C LEU A 33 6.12 -4.58 -9.19
N HIS A 34 7.29 -5.09 -8.82
CA HIS A 34 7.41 -6.42 -8.22
C HIS A 34 6.68 -6.52 -6.87
N LEU A 35 6.69 -5.45 -6.07
CA LEU A 35 5.96 -5.39 -4.81
C LEU A 35 4.44 -5.42 -5.05
N GLN A 36 3.94 -4.63 -6.00
CA GLN A 36 2.53 -4.62 -6.37
C GLN A 36 2.07 -6.00 -6.85
N ASN A 37 2.80 -6.61 -7.78
CA ASN A 37 2.47 -7.94 -8.31
C ASN A 37 2.44 -9.01 -7.21
N HIS A 38 3.38 -8.97 -6.27
CA HIS A 38 3.40 -9.91 -5.14
C HIS A 38 2.19 -9.72 -4.22
N LEU A 39 1.82 -8.47 -3.91
CA LEU A 39 0.67 -8.16 -3.07
C LEU A 39 -0.66 -8.51 -3.75
N GLN A 40 -0.79 -8.26 -5.06
CA GLN A 40 -1.96 -8.67 -5.84
C GLN A 40 -2.11 -10.20 -5.87
N ALA A 41 -1.02 -10.94 -6.05
CA ALA A 41 -1.05 -12.39 -5.98
C ALA A 41 -1.48 -12.91 -4.60
N ALA A 42 -1.02 -12.27 -3.51
CA ALA A 42 -1.45 -12.61 -2.15
C ALA A 42 -2.94 -12.30 -1.91
N ALA A 43 -3.39 -11.11 -2.30
CA ALA A 43 -4.79 -10.69 -2.17
C ALA A 43 -5.75 -11.59 -2.98
N ASN A 44 -5.36 -11.99 -4.19
CA ASN A 44 -6.14 -12.91 -5.02
C ASN A 44 -6.25 -14.30 -4.35
N LYS A 45 -5.19 -14.81 -3.72
CA LYS A 45 -5.25 -16.05 -2.93
C LYS A 45 -6.20 -15.95 -1.72
N GLU A 46 -6.38 -14.75 -1.18
CA GLU A 46 -7.33 -14.46 -0.11
C GLU A 46 -8.74 -14.13 -0.63
N GLY A 47 -8.99 -14.17 -1.95
CA GLY A 47 -10.30 -13.94 -2.56
C GLY A 47 -10.71 -12.47 -2.68
N VAL A 48 -9.74 -11.54 -2.59
CA VAL A 48 -10.00 -10.11 -2.76
C VAL A 48 -10.28 -9.79 -4.22
N ASP A 49 -11.38 -9.07 -4.48
CA ASP A 49 -11.66 -8.51 -5.80
C ASP A 49 -10.70 -7.35 -6.11
N LEU A 50 -9.68 -7.62 -6.91
CA LEU A 50 -8.68 -6.64 -7.33
C LEU A 50 -9.20 -5.62 -8.35
N SER A 51 -10.35 -5.87 -8.97
CA SER A 51 -10.99 -4.90 -9.87
C SER A 51 -11.71 -3.79 -9.09
N ASN A 52 -12.00 -4.03 -7.82
CA ASN A 52 -12.59 -3.08 -6.90
C ASN A 52 -11.50 -2.38 -6.07
N HIS A 53 -11.27 -1.10 -6.37
CA HIS A 53 -10.29 -0.30 -5.67
C HIS A 53 -10.54 -0.21 -4.15
N ALA A 54 -11.81 -0.17 -3.72
CA ALA A 54 -12.15 -0.13 -2.30
C ALA A 54 -11.82 -1.45 -1.58
N SER A 55 -12.02 -2.59 -2.25
CA SER A 55 -11.64 -3.91 -1.72
C SER A 55 -10.11 -4.04 -1.60
N TRP A 56 -9.38 -3.54 -2.58
CA TRP A 56 -7.92 -3.49 -2.56
C TRP A 56 -7.38 -2.61 -1.43
N ASP A 57 -7.91 -1.39 -1.30
CA ASP A 57 -7.49 -0.45 -0.24
C ASP A 57 -7.80 -0.99 1.16
N ALA A 58 -8.98 -1.56 1.36
CA ALA A 58 -9.35 -2.22 2.61
C ALA A 58 -8.38 -3.35 2.95
N TRP A 59 -8.04 -4.21 1.98
CA TRP A 59 -7.11 -5.32 2.19
C TRP A 59 -5.68 -4.86 2.50
N LEU A 60 -5.23 -3.74 1.93
CA LEU A 60 -3.96 -3.10 2.27
C LEU A 60 -3.96 -2.47 3.68
N GLY A 61 -5.09 -2.47 4.39
CA GLY A 61 -5.25 -1.83 5.69
C GLY A 61 -5.39 -0.32 5.59
N GLN A 62 -5.79 0.21 4.43
CA GLN A 62 -6.30 1.58 4.32
C GLN A 62 -7.78 1.56 4.71
N GLU A 63 -8.06 1.42 6.00
CA GLU A 63 -9.41 1.75 6.46
C GLU A 63 -9.68 3.24 6.14
N ALA A 64 -10.94 3.53 5.83
CA ALA A 64 -11.47 4.89 5.84
C ALA A 64 -11.50 5.43 7.28
N GLY A 65 -10.34 5.50 7.93
CA GLY A 65 -10.19 6.23 9.18
C GLY A 65 -10.61 7.67 8.92
N SER A 66 -11.48 8.19 9.79
CA SER A 66 -11.86 9.59 9.79
C SER A 66 -10.62 10.46 9.65
N CYS A 67 -10.73 11.58 8.94
CA CYS A 67 -9.64 12.52 8.73
C CYS A 67 -8.87 12.82 10.03
N GLU A 68 -9.55 12.81 11.17
CA GLU A 68 -8.99 12.95 12.53
C GLU A 68 -7.92 11.92 12.90
N ALA A 69 -8.17 10.62 12.67
CA ALA A 69 -7.19 9.58 13.00
C ALA A 69 -5.93 9.69 12.13
N ARG A 70 -6.09 10.15 10.88
CA ARG A 70 -4.98 10.37 9.94
C ARG A 70 -4.14 11.60 10.30
N VAL A 71 -4.75 12.63 10.88
CA VAL A 71 -4.07 13.86 11.32
C VAL A 71 -3.29 13.64 12.62
N GLN A 72 -3.83 12.86 13.57
CA GLN A 72 -3.15 12.62 14.86
C GLN A 72 -1.83 11.86 14.72
N ASN A 73 -1.68 10.99 13.72
CA ASN A 73 -0.46 10.21 13.52
C ASN A 73 0.61 10.93 12.67
N ARG A 74 0.37 12.18 12.29
CA ARG A 74 1.35 13.00 11.59
C ARG A 74 2.28 13.66 12.61
N GLN A 75 3.34 12.97 13.01
CA GLN A 75 4.41 13.63 13.76
C GLN A 75 5.07 14.69 12.86
N VAL A 76 4.81 15.96 13.18
CA VAL A 76 5.59 17.10 12.72
C VAL A 76 6.94 17.04 13.42
N TRP A 77 7.98 16.72 12.66
CA TRP A 77 9.35 16.94 13.09
C TRP A 77 9.61 18.44 13.05
N ASN A 78 10.01 18.99 14.20
CA ASN A 78 10.32 20.40 14.42
C ASN A 78 11.75 20.71 13.98
#